data_AF-A0A6V7GUB5-F1
#
_entry.id   AF-A0A6V7GUB5-F1
#
_cell.length_a   1.000
_cell.length_b   1.000
_cell.length_c   1.000
_cell.angle_alpha   90.00
_cell.angle_beta   90.00
_cell.angle_gamma   90.00
#
_symmetry.space_group_name_H-M   'P 1'
#
loop_
_entity.id
_entity.type
_entity.pdbx_description
1 polymer ?
#
loop_
_entity_poly.entity_id
_entity_poly.type
_entity_poly.pdbx_seq_one_letter_code
_entity_poly.pdbx_strand_id
1 'polypeptide(L)'
;IYVSLKEDDDDLRGVSTFWKLENEIFSYQTNEICPSGEVVATVVLDLPKFDERPFCDVYGTIVYEVEEREYQIPVPVIRLKIDDTIDSSYQVKFVNHVGLTRAKDVVPHISPMILALRCTSVEKNVDIQMKGNSETKKQFLKFLRKYLFQEIHTNVYVVQTTGCLMHCLIEILPVSSVEKEEKLRISSRSSHQMNIIIGFLRQYFPDMLIEENVNPANVNAAIVLMEELKLYVKDTSTANRQLARIATDLLIP
;
A
#
# COMPACT_ATOMS: atom_id res chain seq x y z
N ILE A 1 -6.04 -3.03 -14.13
CA ILE A 1 -6.10 -4.44 -14.59
C ILE A 1 -7.47 -4.95 -14.23
N TYR A 2 -8.21 -5.53 -15.18
CA TYR A 2 -9.52 -6.10 -14.92
C TYR A 2 -9.37 -7.62 -14.76
N VAL A 3 -10.02 -8.19 -13.76
CA VAL A 3 -10.01 -9.64 -13.49
C VAL A 3 -11.43 -10.10 -13.27
N SER A 4 -11.82 -11.18 -13.93
CA SER A 4 -13.15 -11.77 -13.82
C SER A 4 -13.09 -13.30 -13.74
N LEU A 5 -14.16 -13.88 -13.18
CA LEU A 5 -14.41 -15.31 -13.21
C LEU A 5 -15.40 -15.64 -14.32
N LYS A 6 -15.31 -16.87 -14.83
CA LYS A 6 -16.15 -17.35 -15.92
C LYS A 6 -17.52 -17.85 -15.47
N GLU A 7 -17.70 -18.11 -14.17
CA GLU A 7 -18.91 -18.74 -13.63
C GLU A 7 -19.41 -17.89 -12.43
N ASP A 8 -20.65 -17.40 -12.55
CA ASP A 8 -21.46 -16.53 -11.67
C ASP A 8 -21.23 -15.01 -11.63
N ASP A 9 -22.36 -14.27 -11.55
CA ASP A 9 -22.53 -12.81 -11.33
C ASP A 9 -21.88 -12.29 -10.03
N ASP A 10 -21.25 -13.16 -9.23
CA ASP A 10 -20.44 -12.78 -8.07
C ASP A 10 -19.03 -12.41 -8.55
N ASP A 11 -18.89 -11.17 -9.04
CA ASP A 11 -17.59 -10.58 -9.37
C ASP A 11 -16.63 -10.75 -8.19
N LEU A 12 -15.54 -11.52 -8.39
CA LEU A 12 -14.40 -11.53 -7.49
C LEU A 12 -13.89 -10.10 -7.36
N ARG A 13 -14.00 -9.54 -6.16
CA ARG A 13 -13.43 -8.22 -5.90
C ARG A 13 -11.93 -8.35 -5.80
N GLY A 14 -11.25 -7.36 -6.33
CA GLY A 14 -9.80 -7.31 -6.29
C GLY A 14 -9.30 -5.88 -6.40
N VAL A 15 -8.06 -5.69 -5.97
CA VAL A 15 -7.34 -4.44 -6.11
C VAL A 15 -6.16 -4.69 -7.03
N SER A 16 -5.97 -3.80 -8.01
CA SER A 16 -4.80 -3.83 -8.88
C SER A 16 -3.98 -2.55 -8.72
N THR A 17 -2.67 -2.69 -8.77
CA THR A 17 -1.74 -1.57 -8.62
C THR A 17 -0.53 -1.79 -9.52
N PHE A 18 0.00 -0.70 -10.09
CA PHE A 18 1.33 -0.72 -10.70
C PHE A 18 2.33 -0.07 -9.77
N TRP A 19 3.51 -0.67 -9.70
CA TRP A 19 4.60 -0.26 -8.83
C TRP A 19 5.79 0.12 -9.67
N LYS A 20 6.34 1.31 -9.44
CA LYS A 20 7.58 1.75 -10.09
C LYS A 20 8.77 1.30 -9.25
N LEU A 21 9.78 0.73 -9.90
CA LEU A 21 11.06 0.42 -9.26
C LEU A 21 11.95 1.68 -9.21
N GLU A 22 12.49 1.98 -8.04
CA GLU A 22 13.48 3.03 -7.85
C GLU A 22 14.57 2.55 -6.88
N ASN A 23 15.83 2.59 -7.31
CA ASN A 23 16.97 2.11 -6.50
C ASN A 23 16.76 0.68 -5.95
N GLU A 24 16.28 -0.23 -6.80
CA GLU A 24 15.99 -1.63 -6.46
C GLU A 24 14.90 -1.81 -5.38
N ILE A 25 14.18 -0.73 -5.04
CA ILE A 25 13.04 -0.76 -4.13
C ILE A 25 11.78 -0.31 -4.89
N PHE A 26 10.70 -1.08 -4.82
CA PHE A 26 9.40 -0.67 -5.37
C PHE A 26 8.84 0.43 -4.49
N SER A 27 9.10 1.67 -4.88
CA SER A 27 9.00 2.80 -3.98
C SER A 27 7.60 3.38 -3.96
N TYR A 28 6.93 3.45 -5.12
CA TYR A 28 5.64 4.16 -5.27
C TYR A 28 4.67 3.48 -6.23
N GLN A 29 3.38 3.62 -5.91
CA GLN A 29 2.30 3.36 -6.84
C GLN A 29 2.39 4.35 -8.01
N THR A 30 2.21 3.85 -9.22
CA THR A 30 2.18 4.64 -10.45
C THR A 30 0.97 4.26 -11.28
N ASN A 31 0.48 5.17 -12.12
CA ASN A 31 -0.46 4.87 -13.20
C ASN A 31 0.20 5.01 -14.58
N GLU A 32 1.49 5.32 -14.61
CA GLU A 32 2.27 5.56 -15.82
C GLU A 32 3.39 4.53 -15.97
N ILE A 33 3.59 4.06 -17.20
CA ILE A 33 4.68 3.16 -17.59
C ILE A 33 5.60 3.91 -18.54
N CYS A 34 6.83 4.18 -18.10
CA CYS A 34 7.84 4.85 -18.93
C CYS A 34 8.72 3.82 -19.65
N PRO A 35 9.18 4.09 -20.89
CA PRO A 35 10.00 3.14 -21.67
C PRO A 35 11.30 2.69 -21.00
N SER A 36 11.86 3.49 -20.10
CA SER A 36 13.14 3.24 -19.41
C SER A 36 12.97 2.73 -17.97
N GLY A 37 11.74 2.57 -17.48
CA GLY A 37 11.46 2.19 -16.11
C GLY A 37 10.98 0.75 -15.98
N GLU A 38 11.46 0.04 -14.97
CA GLU A 38 10.86 -1.23 -14.57
C GLU A 38 9.58 -0.96 -13.77
N VAL A 39 8.48 -1.58 -14.20
CA VAL A 39 7.17 -1.50 -13.56
C VAL A 39 6.67 -2.91 -13.27
N VAL A 40 6.14 -3.11 -12.07
CA VAL A 40 5.48 -4.36 -11.68
C VAL A 40 3.99 -4.13 -11.51
N ALA A 41 3.20 -4.95 -12.18
CA ALA A 41 1.77 -5.06 -11.96
C ALA A 41 1.49 -6.05 -10.82
N THR A 42 0.66 -5.67 -9.88
CA THR A 42 0.15 -6.58 -8.84
C THR A 42 -1.36 -6.56 -8.84
N VAL A 43 -1.95 -7.75 -8.73
CA VAL A 43 -3.39 -7.92 -8.52
C VAL A 43 -3.57 -8.79 -7.28
N VAL A 44 -4.41 -8.32 -6.37
CA VAL A 44 -4.84 -9.06 -5.18
C VAL A 44 -6.33 -9.30 -5.31
N LEU A 45 -6.74 -10.56 -5.22
CA LEU A 45 -8.12 -10.99 -5.34
C LEU A 45 -8.63 -11.44 -3.99
N ASP A 46 -9.93 -11.27 -3.76
CA ASP A 46 -10.63 -11.94 -2.67
C ASP A 46 -10.54 -13.46 -2.84
N LEU A 47 -10.76 -14.19 -1.74
CA LEU A 47 -10.74 -15.65 -1.78
C LEU A 47 -11.92 -16.13 -2.64
N PRO A 48 -11.68 -16.95 -3.69
CA PRO A 48 -12.77 -17.49 -4.49
C PRO A 48 -13.62 -18.46 -3.67
N LYS A 49 -14.91 -18.54 -4.01
CA LYS A 49 -15.79 -19.62 -3.53
C LYS A 49 -15.55 -20.87 -4.37
N PHE A 50 -15.57 -22.03 -3.74
CA PHE A 50 -15.39 -23.34 -4.39
C PHE A 50 -16.66 -24.17 -4.26
N ASP A 51 -17.82 -23.57 -4.55
CA ASP A 51 -19.13 -24.17 -4.27
C ASP A 51 -19.46 -25.33 -5.21
N GLU A 52 -19.15 -25.21 -6.50
CA GLU A 52 -19.46 -26.23 -7.52
C GLU A 52 -18.25 -27.08 -7.94
N ARG A 53 -17.05 -26.51 -7.91
CA ARG A 53 -15.82 -27.14 -8.40
C ARG A 53 -14.68 -26.94 -7.41
N PRO A 54 -13.75 -27.92 -7.30
CA PRO A 54 -12.58 -27.80 -6.43
C PRO A 54 -11.50 -26.87 -7.00
N PHE A 55 -11.83 -26.11 -8.05
CA PHE A 55 -10.95 -25.13 -8.67
C PHE A 55 -11.75 -24.00 -9.30
N CYS A 56 -11.07 -22.87 -9.50
CA CYS A 56 -11.58 -21.67 -10.13
C CYS A 56 -10.57 -21.20 -11.20
N ASP A 57 -11.04 -20.89 -12.40
CA ASP A 57 -10.21 -20.33 -13.47
C ASP A 57 -10.36 -18.80 -13.48
N VAL A 58 -9.24 -18.12 -13.26
CA VAL A 58 -9.14 -16.66 -13.22
C VAL A 58 -8.70 -16.15 -14.58
N TYR A 59 -9.48 -15.22 -15.12
CA TYR A 59 -9.21 -14.54 -16.38
C TYR A 59 -8.89 -13.08 -16.09
N GLY A 60 -7.84 -12.55 -16.71
CA GLY A 60 -7.44 -11.17 -16.53
C GLY A 60 -7.17 -10.48 -17.85
N THR A 61 -7.39 -9.16 -17.87
CA THR A 61 -7.01 -8.29 -18.98
C THR A 61 -6.33 -7.05 -18.43
N ILE A 62 -5.17 -6.72 -18.99
CA ILE A 62 -4.51 -5.44 -18.75
C ILE A 62 -5.05 -4.46 -19.79
N VAL A 63 -5.72 -3.42 -19.31
CA VAL A 63 -6.17 -2.29 -20.14
C VAL A 63 -5.18 -1.14 -19.96
N TYR A 64 -4.75 -0.53 -21.06
CA TYR A 64 -3.79 0.56 -21.05
C TYR A 64 -4.04 1.53 -22.22
N GLU A 65 -3.55 2.75 -22.09
CA GLU A 65 -3.69 3.81 -23.10
C GLU A 65 -2.31 4.17 -23.68
N VAL A 66 -2.23 4.32 -25.00
CA VAL A 66 -1.06 4.84 -25.72
C VAL A 66 -1.55 5.84 -26.76
N GLU A 67 -1.03 7.07 -26.72
CA GLU A 67 -1.40 8.13 -27.68
C GLU A 67 -2.93 8.32 -27.81
N GLU A 68 -3.62 8.42 -26.68
CA GLU A 68 -5.09 8.59 -26.60
C GLU A 68 -5.90 7.41 -27.17
N ARG A 69 -5.26 6.25 -27.36
CA ARG A 69 -5.91 5.02 -27.81
C ARG A 69 -5.84 3.94 -26.74
N GLU A 70 -6.97 3.32 -26.47
CA GLU A 70 -7.07 2.21 -25.54
C GLU A 70 -6.69 0.87 -26.19
N TYR A 71 -5.94 0.07 -25.46
CA TYR A 71 -5.47 -1.25 -25.84
C TYR A 71 -5.72 -2.24 -24.70
N GLN A 72 -5.77 -3.52 -25.06
CA GLN A 72 -6.01 -4.61 -24.12
C GLN A 72 -5.04 -5.77 -24.40
N ILE A 73 -4.45 -6.30 -23.33
CA ILE A 73 -3.63 -7.52 -23.38
C ILE A 73 -4.24 -8.55 -22.42
N PRO A 74 -4.60 -9.75 -22.91
CA PRO A 74 -5.08 -10.81 -22.05
C PRO A 74 -3.93 -11.36 -21.18
N VAL A 75 -4.22 -11.59 -19.92
CA VAL A 75 -3.36 -12.30 -18.98
C VAL A 75 -3.57 -13.81 -19.17
N PRO A 76 -2.53 -14.65 -19.08
CA PRO A 76 -2.70 -16.09 -19.08
C PRO A 76 -3.72 -16.54 -18.03
N VAL A 77 -4.52 -17.56 -18.37
CA VAL A 77 -5.52 -18.11 -17.45
C VAL A 77 -4.81 -18.74 -16.26
N ILE A 78 -5.18 -18.33 -15.05
CA ILE A 78 -4.63 -18.85 -13.80
C ILE A 78 -5.67 -19.77 -13.16
N ARG A 79 -5.30 -21.01 -12.86
CA ARG A 79 -6.18 -21.95 -12.15
C ARG A 79 -5.83 -21.99 -10.67
N LEU A 80 -6.78 -21.62 -9.82
CA LEU A 80 -6.70 -21.71 -8.35
C LEU A 80 -7.44 -22.96 -7.89
N LYS A 81 -6.82 -23.83 -7.08
CA LYS A 81 -7.46 -25.03 -6.54
C LYS A 81 -7.75 -24.89 -5.05
N ILE A 82 -8.75 -25.62 -4.55
CA ILE A 82 -9.07 -25.66 -3.12
C ILE A 82 -7.89 -26.18 -2.29
N ASP A 83 -7.11 -27.12 -2.83
CA ASP A 83 -5.91 -27.63 -2.16
C ASP A 83 -4.86 -26.54 -1.94
N ASP A 84 -4.81 -25.53 -2.82
CA ASP A 84 -3.94 -24.35 -2.68
C ASP A 84 -4.40 -23.43 -1.52
N THR A 85 -5.56 -23.70 -0.90
CA THR A 85 -6.15 -22.89 0.18
C THR A 85 -6.18 -23.56 1.55
N ILE A 86 -5.98 -24.87 1.66
CA ILE A 86 -6.20 -25.63 2.91
C ILE A 86 -4.93 -25.76 3.76
N ASP A 87 -3.74 -25.82 3.16
CA ASP A 87 -2.47 -26.13 3.83
C ASP A 87 -1.79 -24.91 4.52
N SER A 88 -2.53 -23.83 4.77
CA SER A 88 -1.96 -22.53 5.17
C SER A 88 -0.94 -21.94 4.18
N SER A 89 -0.84 -22.45 2.94
CA SER A 89 -0.07 -21.79 1.88
C SER A 89 -0.69 -20.48 1.42
N TYR A 90 -1.99 -20.25 1.68
CA TYR A 90 -2.65 -18.95 1.52
C TYR A 90 -2.08 -17.86 2.44
N GLN A 91 -1.40 -18.23 3.54
CA GLN A 91 -0.73 -17.25 4.38
C GLN A 91 0.44 -16.64 3.62
N VAL A 92 0.60 -15.33 3.73
CA VAL A 92 1.69 -14.62 3.07
C VAL A 92 3.02 -15.06 3.69
N LYS A 93 3.71 -16.00 3.03
CA LYS A 93 4.97 -16.61 3.51
C LYS A 93 6.18 -15.76 3.16
N PHE A 94 6.43 -14.68 3.91
CA PHE A 94 7.63 -13.88 3.67
C PHE A 94 8.90 -14.69 3.87
N VAL A 95 9.69 -14.83 2.80
CA VAL A 95 10.99 -15.48 2.85
C VAL A 95 11.98 -14.51 3.48
N ASN A 96 12.70 -14.98 4.50
CA ASN A 96 13.71 -14.16 5.15
C ASN A 96 15.01 -14.22 4.34
N HIS A 97 15.30 -13.18 3.56
CA HIS A 97 16.47 -13.17 2.67
C HIS A 97 17.80 -13.01 3.43
N VAL A 98 17.76 -12.68 4.72
CA VAL A 98 18.94 -12.38 5.56
C VAL A 98 19.85 -13.63 5.79
N GLY A 99 19.37 -14.84 5.51
CA GLY A 99 20.09 -16.10 5.73
C GLY A 99 20.77 -16.76 4.51
N LEU A 100 20.53 -16.28 3.28
CA LEU A 100 21.10 -16.88 2.06
C LEU A 100 22.47 -16.26 1.75
N THR A 101 23.49 -16.78 2.41
CA THR A 101 24.89 -16.51 2.07
C THR A 101 25.20 -16.91 0.62
N ARG A 102 25.77 -15.95 -0.13
CA ARG A 102 26.56 -16.13 -1.38
C ARG A 102 25.79 -16.64 -2.61
N ALA A 103 24.99 -15.77 -3.23
CA ALA A 103 24.85 -15.74 -4.68
C ALA A 103 25.08 -14.31 -5.14
N LYS A 104 26.17 -14.06 -5.87
CA LYS A 104 26.65 -12.72 -6.26
C LYS A 104 25.85 -12.07 -7.39
N ASP A 105 24.76 -12.69 -7.87
CA ASP A 105 24.02 -12.24 -9.06
C ASP A 105 22.50 -12.21 -8.86
N VAL A 106 22.01 -12.09 -7.63
CA VAL A 106 20.56 -11.98 -7.38
C VAL A 106 20.24 -10.51 -7.08
N VAL A 107 19.72 -9.82 -8.09
CA VAL A 107 19.01 -8.53 -7.95
C VAL A 107 18.08 -8.65 -6.73
N PRO A 108 17.95 -7.64 -5.85
CA PRO A 108 17.06 -7.72 -4.70
C PRO A 108 15.62 -7.82 -5.21
N HIS A 109 15.15 -9.05 -5.42
CA HIS A 109 13.76 -9.29 -5.76
C HIS A 109 12.97 -9.03 -4.49
N ILE A 110 12.37 -7.84 -4.40
CA ILE A 110 11.30 -7.61 -3.44
C ILE A 110 10.28 -8.70 -3.64
N SER A 111 9.98 -9.40 -2.54
CA SER A 111 9.03 -10.49 -2.57
C SER A 111 7.68 -9.98 -3.10
N PRO A 112 7.08 -10.61 -4.12
CA PRO A 112 5.74 -10.27 -4.62
C PRO A 112 4.68 -10.16 -3.51
N MET A 113 4.93 -10.83 -2.39
CA MET A 113 4.14 -10.78 -1.17
C MET A 113 4.14 -9.41 -0.47
N ILE A 114 5.26 -8.68 -0.48
CA ILE A 114 5.33 -7.32 0.06
C ILE A 114 4.44 -6.40 -0.78
N LEU A 115 4.50 -6.51 -2.11
CA LEU A 115 3.64 -5.73 -3.01
C LEU A 115 2.16 -6.08 -2.84
N ALA A 116 1.83 -7.36 -2.73
CA ALA A 116 0.47 -7.81 -2.47
C ALA A 116 -0.07 -7.26 -1.13
N LEU A 117 0.76 -7.26 -0.07
CA LEU A 117 0.37 -6.67 1.20
C LEU A 117 0.14 -5.16 1.06
N ARG A 118 1.03 -4.44 0.38
CA ARG A 118 0.92 -3.00 0.17
C ARG A 118 -0.31 -2.62 -0.66
N CYS A 119 -0.67 -3.41 -1.69
CA CYS A 119 -1.88 -3.21 -2.49
C CYS A 119 -3.16 -3.13 -1.65
N THR A 120 -3.21 -3.81 -0.50
CA THR A 120 -4.38 -3.86 0.38
C THR A 120 -4.18 -3.12 1.70
N SER A 121 -3.11 -2.32 1.80
CA SER A 121 -2.76 -1.62 3.02
C SER A 121 -3.07 -0.12 2.96
N VAL A 122 -3.37 0.44 4.13
CA VAL A 122 -3.27 1.87 4.40
C VAL A 122 -1.81 2.19 4.72
N GLU A 123 -1.24 3.18 4.04
CA GLU A 123 0.14 3.61 4.23
C GLU A 123 0.23 4.99 4.89
N LYS A 124 1.21 5.16 5.78
CA LYS A 124 1.62 6.47 6.31
C LYS A 124 3.12 6.56 6.39
N ASN A 125 3.66 7.72 6.04
CA ASN A 125 5.06 8.01 6.30
C ASN A 125 5.21 8.78 7.62
N VAL A 126 6.29 8.49 8.33
CA VAL A 126 6.63 9.07 9.62
C VAL A 126 8.10 9.43 9.63
N ASP A 127 8.41 10.69 9.93
CA ASP A 127 9.78 11.17 10.02
C ASP A 127 10.32 10.94 11.44
N ILE A 128 11.49 10.31 11.52
CA ILE A 128 12.18 10.08 12.78
C ILE A 128 13.67 10.42 12.68
N GLN A 129 14.18 11.11 13.70
CA GLN A 129 15.58 11.52 13.78
C GLN A 129 16.50 10.38 14.23
N MET A 130 16.74 9.40 13.35
CA MET A 130 17.62 8.27 13.65
C MET A 130 19.10 8.53 13.32
N LYS A 131 19.38 9.32 12.27
CA LYS A 131 20.74 9.48 11.74
C LYS A 131 21.63 10.25 12.72
N GLY A 132 22.72 9.62 13.15
CA GLY A 132 23.70 10.21 14.08
C GLY A 132 23.35 10.07 15.57
N ASN A 133 22.15 9.58 15.91
CA ASN A 133 21.76 9.33 17.29
C ASN A 133 21.69 7.81 17.58
N SER A 134 22.79 7.28 18.15
CA SER A 134 22.88 5.86 18.53
C SER A 134 21.76 5.42 19.47
N GLU A 135 21.26 6.32 20.31
CA GLU A 135 20.19 6.00 21.27
C GLU A 135 18.86 5.82 20.55
N THR A 136 18.50 6.71 19.62
CA THR A 136 17.27 6.58 18.81
C THR A 136 17.23 5.26 18.05
N LYS A 137 18.37 4.86 17.45
CA LYS A 137 18.47 3.57 16.76
C LYS A 137 18.28 2.38 17.71
N LYS A 138 18.82 2.44 18.92
CA LYS A 138 18.57 1.41 19.95
C LYS A 138 17.11 1.36 20.37
N GLN A 139 16.45 2.52 20.52
CA GLN A 139 15.02 2.60 20.84
C GLN A 139 14.17 1.97 19.74
N PHE A 140 14.52 2.19 18.47
CA PHE A 140 13.83 1.53 17.36
C PHE A 140 14.00 0.02 17.37
N LEU A 141 15.22 -0.48 17.53
CA LEU A 141 15.45 -1.92 17.64
C LEU A 141 14.72 -2.52 18.85
N LYS A 142 14.63 -1.79 19.96
CA LYS A 142 13.84 -2.17 21.13
C LYS A 142 12.34 -2.21 20.82
N PHE A 143 11.81 -1.23 20.07
CA PHE A 143 10.44 -1.21 19.59
C PHE A 143 10.15 -2.44 18.72
N LEU A 144 10.97 -2.68 17.69
CA LEU A 144 10.81 -3.81 16.78
C LEU A 144 10.78 -5.14 17.53
N ARG A 145 11.73 -5.35 18.45
CA ARG A 145 11.79 -6.56 19.29
C ARG A 145 10.58 -6.71 20.21
N LYS A 146 10.16 -5.62 20.87
CA LYS A 146 9.02 -5.66 21.81
C LYS A 146 7.72 -6.08 21.10
N TYR A 147 7.50 -5.60 19.88
CA TYR A 147 6.29 -5.85 19.10
C TYR A 147 6.47 -6.92 18.02
N LEU A 148 7.52 -7.74 18.13
CA LEU A 148 7.77 -8.93 17.30
C LEU A 148 7.87 -8.65 15.80
N PHE A 149 8.35 -7.46 15.42
CA PHE A 149 8.71 -7.17 14.04
C PHE A 149 9.98 -7.95 13.66
N GLN A 150 9.88 -8.71 12.58
CA GLN A 150 10.98 -9.50 12.02
C GLN A 150 11.44 -8.86 10.72
N GLU A 151 12.74 -8.73 10.56
CA GLU A 151 13.34 -8.31 9.29
C GLU A 151 13.11 -9.40 8.25
N ILE A 152 12.61 -9.02 7.07
CA ILE A 152 12.37 -9.92 5.94
C ILE A 152 13.19 -9.55 4.70
N HIS A 153 13.55 -8.28 4.59
CA HIS A 153 14.43 -7.71 3.58
C HIS A 153 15.20 -6.55 4.22
N THR A 154 16.33 -6.16 3.63
CA THR A 154 17.09 -4.98 4.08
C THR A 154 16.13 -3.80 4.26
N ASN A 155 16.10 -3.24 5.46
CA ASN A 155 15.24 -2.10 5.85
C ASN A 155 13.73 -2.36 5.92
N VAL A 156 13.26 -3.60 5.75
CA VAL A 156 11.83 -3.96 5.77
C VAL A 156 11.55 -4.98 6.87
N TYR A 157 10.60 -4.63 7.74
CA TYR A 157 10.23 -5.39 8.91
C TYR A 157 8.73 -5.68 8.91
N VAL A 158 8.32 -6.90 9.29
CA VAL A 158 6.92 -7.32 9.31
C VAL A 158 6.59 -8.10 10.58
N VAL A 159 5.35 -8.00 11.05
CA VAL A 159 4.82 -8.90 12.09
C VAL A 159 4.09 -10.06 11.43
N GLN A 160 4.60 -11.27 11.60
CA GLN A 160 4.00 -12.51 11.05
C GLN A 160 3.13 -13.25 12.07
N THR A 161 3.22 -12.89 13.35
CA THR A 161 2.50 -13.57 14.43
C THR A 161 1.03 -13.15 14.49
N THR A 162 0.17 -14.03 15.00
CA THR A 162 -1.24 -13.74 15.28
C THR A 162 -1.38 -12.58 16.28
N GLY A 163 -2.30 -11.65 16.00
CA GLY A 163 -2.59 -10.54 16.91
C GLY A 163 -3.00 -9.26 16.17
N CYS A 164 -3.14 -8.17 16.91
CA CYS A 164 -3.61 -6.89 16.35
C CYS A 164 -2.64 -6.27 15.35
N LEU A 165 -1.34 -6.60 15.40
CA LEU A 165 -0.32 -6.10 14.48
C LEU A 165 -0.02 -7.06 13.32
N MET A 166 -0.75 -8.18 13.20
CA MET A 166 -0.50 -9.17 12.14
C MET A 166 -0.51 -8.50 10.76
N HIS A 167 0.53 -8.80 9.97
CA HIS A 167 0.80 -8.24 8.64
C HIS A 167 1.01 -6.73 8.60
N CYS A 168 1.38 -6.10 9.72
CA CYS A 168 1.85 -4.73 9.68
C CYS A 168 3.32 -4.69 9.23
N LEU A 169 3.61 -3.76 8.32
CA LEU A 169 4.91 -3.57 7.68
C LEU A 169 5.51 -2.24 8.12
N ILE A 170 6.81 -2.23 8.41
CA ILE A 170 7.60 -1.02 8.60
C ILE A 170 8.79 -1.09 7.65
N GLU A 171 8.92 -0.10 6.80
CA GLU A 171 10.03 0.08 5.86
C GLU A 171 10.79 1.35 6.23
N ILE A 172 12.13 1.27 6.29
CA ILE A 172 13.00 2.44 6.42
C ILE A 172 13.33 2.92 5.02
N LEU A 173 12.83 4.09 4.65
CA LEU A 173 13.05 4.67 3.34
C LEU A 173 14.48 5.23 3.23
N PRO A 174 15.13 5.08 2.06
CA PRO A 174 16.45 5.66 1.84
C PRO A 174 16.37 7.19 1.89
N VAL A 175 17.28 7.79 2.65
CA VAL A 175 17.33 9.24 2.84
C VAL A 175 18.06 9.90 1.69
N SER A 176 17.44 10.89 1.05
CA SER A 176 18.12 11.82 0.15
C SER A 176 19.34 12.44 0.84
N SER A 177 20.45 12.66 0.14
CA SER A 177 21.67 13.26 0.71
C SER A 177 21.46 14.67 1.32
N VAL A 178 20.30 15.27 1.07
CA VAL A 178 19.87 16.59 1.58
C VAL A 178 19.12 16.49 2.92
N GLU A 179 18.45 15.38 3.19
CA GLU A 179 17.64 15.20 4.41
C GLU A 179 18.47 14.51 5.50
N LYS A 180 18.39 15.01 6.73
CA LYS A 180 19.11 14.45 7.89
C LYS A 180 18.27 13.43 8.66
N GLU A 181 17.01 13.22 8.26
CA GLU A 181 16.04 12.41 8.99
C GLU A 181 15.75 11.13 8.22
N GLU A 182 15.61 10.00 8.94
CA GLU A 182 15.20 8.74 8.33
C GLU A 182 13.68 8.68 8.34
N LYS A 183 13.10 8.35 7.18
CA LYS A 183 11.65 8.28 7.01
C LYS A 183 11.20 6.84 7.11
N LEU A 184 10.25 6.57 7.98
CA LEU A 184 9.58 5.27 8.06
C LEU A 184 8.33 5.30 7.23
N ARG A 185 8.12 4.26 6.42
CA ARG A 185 6.82 3.94 5.84
C ARG A 185 6.19 2.82 6.64
N ILE A 186 4.98 3.05 7.11
CA ILE A 186 4.18 2.08 7.84
C ILE A 186 3.05 1.66 6.90
N SER A 187 2.87 0.35 6.70
CA SER A 187 1.73 -0.20 5.97
C SER A 187 0.95 -1.14 6.89
N SER A 188 -0.38 -1.01 6.91
CA SER A 188 -1.25 -1.83 7.76
C SER A 188 -2.58 -2.13 7.06
N ARG A 189 -3.27 -3.20 7.45
CA ARG A 189 -4.53 -3.60 6.80
C ARG A 189 -5.72 -2.71 7.12
N SER A 190 -5.59 -1.80 8.10
CA SER A 190 -6.68 -0.91 8.51
C SER A 190 -6.17 0.35 9.20
N SER A 191 -6.97 1.42 9.14
CA SER A 191 -6.72 2.66 9.88
C SER A 191 -6.62 2.45 11.40
N HIS A 192 -7.35 1.47 11.94
CA HIS A 192 -7.29 1.11 13.36
C HIS A 192 -5.91 0.55 13.73
N GLN A 193 -5.39 -0.39 12.94
CA GLN A 193 -4.03 -0.93 13.14
C GLN A 193 -2.98 0.17 12.99
N MET A 194 -3.11 1.03 11.98
CA MET A 194 -2.23 2.19 11.77
C MET A 194 -2.18 3.07 13.02
N ASN A 195 -3.33 3.42 13.59
CA ASN A 195 -3.43 4.26 14.77
C ASN A 195 -2.76 3.62 15.99
N ILE A 196 -2.88 2.31 16.17
CA ILE A 196 -2.23 1.57 17.25
C ILE A 196 -0.70 1.65 17.10
N ILE A 197 -0.16 1.38 15.91
CA ILE A 197 1.28 1.41 15.66
C ILE A 197 1.84 2.81 15.88
N ILE A 198 1.16 3.83 15.35
CA ILE A 198 1.53 5.23 15.56
C ILE A 198 1.52 5.56 17.05
N GLY A 199 0.50 5.13 17.79
CA GLY A 199 0.42 5.31 19.24
C GLY A 199 1.59 4.66 19.97
N PHE A 200 2.00 3.45 19.57
CA PHE A 200 3.18 2.80 20.15
C PHE A 200 4.49 3.48 19.75
N LEU A 201 4.64 3.91 18.50
CA LEU A 201 5.84 4.62 18.03
C LEU A 201 6.03 5.94 18.78
N ARG A 202 4.96 6.71 19.06
CA ARG A 202 5.04 7.95 19.86
C ARG A 202 5.63 7.76 21.25
N GLN A 203 5.49 6.57 21.84
CA GLN A 203 6.09 6.27 23.16
C GLN A 203 7.62 6.17 23.08
N TYR A 204 8.15 5.84 21.90
CA TYR A 204 9.59 5.71 21.64
C TYR A 204 10.15 6.97 20.96
N PHE A 205 9.33 7.66 20.18
CA PHE A 205 9.67 8.84 19.40
C PHE A 205 8.60 9.92 19.61
N PRO A 206 8.62 10.65 20.74
CA PRO A 206 7.62 11.68 21.03
C PRO A 206 7.60 12.80 19.99
N ASP A 207 8.76 13.12 19.42
CA ASP A 207 8.97 14.19 18.44
C ASP A 207 8.74 13.75 16.99
N MET A 208 8.19 12.55 16.76
CA MET A 208 7.96 12.05 15.41
C MET A 208 6.92 12.90 14.66
N LEU A 209 7.19 13.19 13.40
CA LEU A 209 6.25 13.90 12.52
C LEU A 209 5.56 12.90 11.61
N ILE A 210 4.24 12.99 11.49
CA ILE A 210 3.47 12.15 10.58
C ILE A 210 3.24 12.99 9.34
N GLU A 211 3.75 12.54 8.21
CA GLU A 211 3.43 13.16 6.94
C GLU A 211 1.97 12.81 6.62
N GLU A 212 1.11 13.82 6.59
CA GLU A 212 -0.21 13.64 6.04
C GLU A 212 -0.04 13.44 4.53
N ASN A 213 -0.36 12.25 4.03
CA ASN A 213 -0.58 12.04 2.61
C ASN A 213 -1.77 12.90 2.21
N VAL A 214 -1.49 14.15 1.82
CA VAL A 214 -2.51 15.06 1.36
C VAL A 214 -2.90 14.57 -0.03
N ASN A 215 -3.90 13.69 -0.09
CA ASN A 215 -4.49 13.29 -1.35
C ASN A 215 -4.93 14.59 -2.06
N PRO A 216 -4.52 14.86 -3.32
CA PRO A 216 -4.98 16.03 -4.06
C PRO A 216 -6.50 16.16 -4.07
N ALA A 217 -7.24 15.03 -4.04
CA ALA A 217 -8.68 15.01 -3.89
C ALA A 217 -9.16 15.58 -2.54
N ASN A 218 -8.44 15.33 -1.44
CA ASN A 218 -8.75 15.89 -0.12
C ASN A 218 -8.44 17.39 -0.05
N VAL A 219 -7.38 17.85 -0.73
CA VAL A 219 -7.08 19.29 -0.88
C VAL A 219 -8.22 19.97 -1.62
N ASN A 220 -8.62 19.40 -2.76
CA ASN A 220 -9.70 19.95 -3.58
C ASN A 220 -11.03 19.95 -2.80
N ALA A 221 -11.35 18.87 -2.10
CA ALA A 221 -12.52 18.79 -1.22
C ALA A 221 -12.50 19.88 -0.13
N ALA A 222 -11.35 20.09 0.52
CA ALA A 222 -11.20 21.13 1.54
C ALA A 222 -11.30 22.56 0.96
N ILE A 223 -10.76 22.78 -0.25
CA ILE A 223 -10.89 24.06 -0.95
C ILE A 223 -12.35 24.34 -1.30
N VAL A 224 -13.05 23.37 -1.90
CA VAL A 224 -14.45 23.52 -2.30
C VAL A 224 -15.36 23.74 -1.08
N LEU A 225 -15.15 22.99 0.00
CA LEU A 225 -15.86 23.22 1.27
C LEU A 225 -15.58 24.62 1.85
N MET A 226 -14.34 25.09 1.77
CA MET A 226 -13.99 26.43 2.26
C MET A 226 -14.62 27.54 1.41
N GLU A 227 -14.76 27.33 0.09
CA GLU A 227 -15.48 28.25 -0.78
C GLU A 227 -16.99 28.27 -0.48
N GLU A 228 -17.60 27.10 -0.25
CA GLU A 228 -18.98 27.01 0.21
C GLU A 228 -19.19 27.78 1.53
N LEU A 229 -18.35 27.53 2.53
CA LEU A 229 -18.43 28.21 3.83
C LEU A 229 -18.28 29.73 3.71
N LYS A 230 -17.42 30.23 2.81
CA LYS A 230 -17.31 31.66 2.52
C LYS A 230 -18.62 32.26 1.97
N LEU A 231 -19.38 31.50 1.19
CA LEU A 231 -20.69 31.93 0.66
C LEU A 231 -21.77 31.98 1.75
N TYR A 232 -21.67 31.12 2.77
CA TYR A 232 -22.52 31.23 3.96
C TYR A 232 -22.21 32.50 4.76
N VAL A 233 -20.93 32.83 4.94
CA VAL A 233 -20.48 34.02 5.68
C VAL A 233 -20.80 35.33 4.95
N LYS A 234 -20.70 35.37 3.61
CA LYS A 234 -20.88 36.60 2.79
C LYS A 234 -22.33 36.96 2.47
N ASP A 235 -23.29 36.27 3.08
CA ASP A 235 -24.72 36.40 2.81
C ASP A 235 -25.14 36.40 1.32
N THR A 236 -24.52 35.51 0.53
CA THR A 236 -24.80 35.40 -0.92
C THR A 236 -26.13 34.71 -1.22
N SER A 237 -26.61 34.84 -2.45
CA SER A 237 -27.87 34.24 -2.90
C SER A 237 -27.96 32.73 -2.66
N THR A 238 -29.17 32.26 -2.40
CA THR A 238 -29.46 30.83 -2.16
C THR A 238 -29.02 29.93 -3.32
N ALA A 239 -29.12 30.42 -4.56
CA ALA A 239 -28.67 29.68 -5.75
C ALA A 239 -27.16 29.43 -5.76
N ASN A 240 -26.35 30.42 -5.38
CA ASN A 240 -24.89 30.28 -5.32
C ASN A 240 -24.47 29.29 -4.22
N ARG A 241 -25.15 29.32 -3.08
CA ARG A 241 -24.93 28.36 -1.98
C ARG A 241 -25.28 26.93 -2.40
N GLN A 242 -26.39 26.75 -3.14
CA GLN A 242 -26.78 25.42 -3.64
C GLN A 242 -25.78 24.85 -4.66
N LEU A 243 -25.27 25.67 -5.58
CA LEU A 243 -24.26 25.22 -6.54
C LEU A 243 -22.95 24.82 -5.86
N ALA A 244 -22.48 25.61 -4.90
CA ALA A 244 -21.29 25.28 -4.12
C ALA A 244 -21.48 23.98 -3.33
N ARG A 245 -22.65 23.80 -2.71
CA ARG A 245 -22.99 22.58 -1.97
C ARG A 245 -23.01 21.33 -2.84
N ILE A 246 -23.52 21.40 -4.08
CA ILE A 246 -23.44 20.28 -5.04
C ILE A 246 -21.98 19.90 -5.32
N ALA A 247 -21.11 20.90 -5.51
CA ALA A 247 -19.69 20.64 -5.74
C ALA A 247 -19.01 19.99 -4.52
N THR A 248 -19.37 20.42 -3.31
CA THR A 248 -18.91 19.79 -2.06
C THR A 248 -19.42 18.36 -1.91
N ASP A 249 -20.73 18.13 -2.10
CA ASP A 249 -21.37 16.81 -1.98
C ASP A 249 -20.80 15.79 -3.01
N LEU A 250 -20.32 16.26 -4.16
CA LEU A 250 -19.65 15.43 -5.17
C LEU A 250 -18.23 15.00 -4.76
N LEU A 251 -17.54 15.80 -3.93
CA LEU A 251 -16.16 15.57 -3.52
C LEU A 251 -16.03 15.00 -2.10
N ILE A 252 -17.07 15.15 -1.28
CA ILE A 252 -17.16 14.69 0.11
C ILE A 252 -18.43 13.82 0.25
N PRO A 253 -18.33 12.49 0.03
CA PRO A 253 -19.48 11.58 0.15
C PRO A 253 -19.91 11.33 1.59
#